data_AF-A0A674JMN0-F1
#
_entry.id   AF-A0A674JMN0-F1
#
_cell.length_a   1.000
_cell.length_b   1.000
_cell.length_c   1.000
_cell.angle_alpha   90.00
_cell.angle_beta   90.00
_cell.angle_gamma   90.00
#
_symmetry.space_group_name_H-M   'P 1'
#
loop_
_entity.id
_entity.type
_entity.pdbx_description
1 polymer ?
#
loop_
_entity_poly.entity_id
_entity_poly.type
_entity_poly.pdbx_seq_one_letter_code
_entity_poly.pdbx_strand_id
1 'polypeptide(L)'
;MSLDEGHKIELMYGLAGGALGWGISPHFRCASLLVAPKFLGKEGRIYLLTYVLAAVYDGPIANMRHNLDEVIRSMGCTVELQINHSRQIWRVSTAPLRAVLRDMVGGQTLNAETRNVSQAFAGLNEQVASEAGYGVRRPRRAQGHRAPSTQQLYEQKTKLRCKCECDFSAQLVVKV
;
A
#
# COMPACT_ATOMS: atom_id res chain seq x y z
N MET A 1 -7.41 -29.68 28.94
CA MET A 1 -8.70 -29.45 29.61
C MET A 1 -8.50 -29.68 31.09
N SER A 2 -8.19 -28.62 31.84
CA SER A 2 -8.33 -28.66 33.30
C SER A 2 -9.72 -28.11 33.57
N LEU A 3 -10.65 -28.97 33.96
CA LEU A 3 -11.93 -28.50 34.48
C LEU A 3 -11.62 -27.69 35.74
N ASP A 4 -12.18 -26.49 35.84
CA ASP A 4 -12.05 -25.65 37.03
C ASP A 4 -12.52 -26.43 38.27
N GLU A 5 -11.78 -26.33 39.39
CA GLU A 5 -12.02 -27.16 40.58
C GLU A 5 -13.46 -26.95 41.13
N GLY A 6 -14.05 -25.77 40.90
CA GLY A 6 -15.46 -25.49 41.21
C GLY A 6 -16.43 -26.34 40.39
N HIS A 7 -16.22 -26.45 39.08
CA HIS A 7 -17.06 -27.26 38.19
C HIS A 7 -17.02 -28.75 38.55
N LYS A 8 -15.86 -29.24 39.00
CA LYS A 8 -15.70 -30.61 39.46
C LYS A 8 -16.52 -30.88 40.73
N ILE A 9 -16.52 -29.94 41.68
CA ILE A 9 -17.30 -30.05 42.91
C ILE A 9 -18.80 -30.01 42.61
N GLU A 10 -19.26 -29.09 41.76
CA GLU A 10 -20.66 -29.00 41.35
C GLU A 10 -21.14 -30.29 40.63
N LEU A 11 -20.32 -30.83 39.73
CA LEU A 11 -20.61 -32.07 39.03
C LEU A 11 -20.72 -33.26 40.00
N MET A 12 -19.82 -33.34 40.98
CA MET A 12 -19.83 -34.39 42.00
C MET A 12 -21.08 -34.31 42.90
N TYR A 13 -21.48 -33.11 43.33
CA TYR A 13 -22.72 -32.93 44.10
C TYR A 13 -23.97 -33.25 43.27
N GLY A 14 -23.99 -32.85 41.99
CA GLY A 14 -25.09 -33.20 41.07
C GLY A 14 -25.23 -34.70 40.85
N LEU A 15 -24.11 -35.41 40.65
CA LEU A 15 -24.08 -36.87 40.53
C LEU A 15 -24.54 -37.57 41.80
N ALA A 16 -24.07 -37.12 42.97
CA ALA A 16 -24.48 -37.67 44.26
C ALA A 16 -25.98 -37.47 44.51
N GLY A 17 -26.50 -36.26 44.26
CA GLY A 17 -27.93 -35.96 44.38
C GLY A 17 -28.78 -36.77 43.41
N GLY A 18 -28.32 -36.96 42.17
CA GLY A 18 -28.99 -37.79 41.18
C GLY A 18 -29.02 -39.27 41.56
N ALA A 19 -27.91 -39.81 42.09
CA ALA A 19 -27.83 -41.19 42.56
C ALA A 19 -28.74 -41.45 43.77
N LEU A 20 -28.77 -40.53 44.74
CA LEU A 20 -29.67 -40.59 45.89
C LEU A 20 -31.14 -40.48 45.47
N GLY A 21 -31.47 -39.53 44.57
CA GLY A 21 -32.81 -39.36 44.01
C GLY A 21 -33.29 -40.61 43.27
N TRP A 22 -32.39 -41.27 42.52
CA TRP A 22 -32.66 -42.55 41.87
C TRP A 22 -32.91 -43.67 42.87
N GLY A 23 -32.16 -43.74 43.96
CA GLY A 23 -32.36 -44.76 45.00
C GLY A 23 -33.70 -44.63 45.72
N ILE A 24 -34.10 -43.41 46.07
CA ILE A 24 -35.15 -43.15 47.06
C ILE A 24 -36.54 -42.96 46.41
N SER A 25 -36.64 -42.43 45.19
CA SER A 25 -37.92 -42.03 44.59
C SER A 25 -38.25 -42.75 43.27
N PRO A 26 -39.38 -43.49 43.18
CA PRO A 26 -39.82 -44.11 41.93
C PRO A 26 -40.21 -43.08 40.86
N HIS A 27 -40.71 -41.91 41.26
CA HIS A 27 -41.02 -40.81 40.33
C HIS A 27 -39.77 -40.28 39.64
N PHE A 28 -38.66 -40.16 40.38
CA PHE A 28 -37.38 -39.72 39.82
C PHE A 28 -36.83 -40.72 38.79
N ARG A 29 -36.96 -42.04 39.07
CA ARG A 29 -36.58 -43.12 38.12
C ARG A 29 -37.39 -43.05 36.82
N CYS A 30 -38.71 -42.85 36.92
CA CYS A 30 -39.57 -42.77 35.73
C CYS A 30 -39.25 -41.52 34.89
N ALA A 31 -39.06 -40.36 35.53
CA ALA A 31 -38.75 -39.11 34.83
C ALA A 31 -37.41 -39.21 34.08
N SER A 32 -36.38 -39.75 34.73
CA SER A 32 -35.05 -39.91 34.13
C SER A 32 -35.01 -40.95 33.01
N LEU A 33 -35.75 -42.06 33.11
CA LEU A 33 -35.92 -43.03 32.01
C LEU A 33 -36.63 -42.44 30.79
N LEU A 34 -37.49 -41.44 30.97
CA LEU A 34 -38.16 -40.73 29.86
C LEU A 34 -37.30 -39.61 29.28
N VAL A 35 -36.54 -38.91 30.12
CA VAL A 35 -35.77 -37.71 29.75
C VAL A 35 -34.40 -38.06 29.15
N ALA A 36 -33.67 -39.03 29.73
CA ALA A 36 -32.34 -39.37 29.23
C ALA A 36 -32.32 -39.83 27.76
N PRO A 37 -33.27 -40.67 27.28
CA PRO A 37 -33.34 -41.03 25.87
C PRO A 37 -33.71 -39.86 24.94
N LYS A 38 -34.40 -38.82 25.45
CA LYS A 38 -34.76 -37.63 24.66
C LYS A 38 -33.54 -36.77 24.33
N PHE A 39 -32.57 -36.70 25.24
CA PHE A 39 -31.27 -36.04 24.99
C PHE A 39 -30.36 -36.83 24.04
N LEU A 40 -30.60 -38.12 23.82
CA LEU A 40 -29.88 -38.95 22.84
C LEU A 40 -30.55 -38.96 21.46
N GLY A 41 -31.68 -38.24 21.31
CA GLY A 41 -32.43 -38.10 20.07
C GLY A 41 -31.88 -37.02 19.13
N LYS A 42 -32.60 -36.78 18.01
CA LYS A 42 -32.24 -35.77 17.00
C LYS A 42 -32.16 -34.35 17.59
N GLU A 43 -33.10 -34.00 18.47
CA GLU A 43 -33.15 -32.70 19.16
C GLU A 43 -32.06 -32.55 20.23
N GLY A 44 -31.69 -33.65 20.88
CA GLY A 44 -30.65 -33.68 21.92
C GLY A 44 -29.24 -33.36 21.42
N ARG A 45 -28.98 -33.57 20.13
CA ARG A 45 -27.70 -33.24 19.48
C ARG A 45 -27.40 -31.75 19.53
N ILE A 46 -28.42 -30.89 19.45
CA ILE A 46 -28.23 -29.44 19.53
C ILE A 46 -27.70 -29.08 20.92
N TYR A 47 -28.24 -29.67 21.99
CA TYR A 47 -27.74 -29.45 23.35
C TYR A 47 -26.29 -29.90 23.53
N LEU A 48 -25.93 -31.06 22.98
CA LEU A 48 -24.53 -31.54 22.99
C LEU A 48 -23.61 -30.58 22.22
N LEU A 49 -24.03 -30.13 21.03
CA LEU A 49 -23.27 -29.18 20.23
C LEU A 49 -23.10 -27.83 20.95
N THR A 50 -24.14 -27.32 21.61
CA THR A 50 -24.04 -26.09 22.40
C THR A 50 -23.12 -26.24 23.61
N TYR A 51 -23.14 -27.40 24.27
CA TYR A 51 -22.25 -27.69 25.39
C TYR A 51 -20.78 -27.76 24.93
N VAL A 52 -20.51 -28.44 23.82
CA VAL A 52 -19.18 -28.48 23.20
C VAL A 52 -18.73 -27.07 22.79
N LEU A 53 -19.62 -26.27 22.20
CA LEU A 53 -19.30 -24.90 21.82
C LEU A 53 -18.94 -24.03 23.03
N ALA A 54 -19.71 -24.14 24.13
CA ALA A 54 -19.41 -23.44 25.38
C ALA A 54 -18.05 -23.86 25.95
N ALA A 55 -17.75 -25.17 25.98
CA ALA A 55 -16.46 -25.68 26.44
C ALA A 55 -15.28 -25.20 25.58
N VAL A 56 -15.48 -25.05 24.26
CA VAL A 56 -14.47 -24.52 23.33
C VAL A 56 -14.28 -23.01 23.51
N TYR A 57 -15.34 -22.29 23.88
CA TYR A 57 -15.30 -20.85 24.11
C TYR A 57 -14.44 -20.47 25.33
N ASP A 58 -14.62 -21.17 26.45
CA ASP A 58 -13.88 -20.89 27.69
C ASP A 58 -12.47 -21.49 27.69
N GLY A 59 -12.19 -22.48 26.83
CA GLY A 59 -10.87 -23.11 26.71
C GLY A 59 -9.97 -22.45 25.66
N PRO A 60 -9.84 -23.04 24.47
CA PRO A 60 -8.87 -22.60 23.45
C PRO A 60 -9.15 -21.19 22.92
N ILE A 61 -10.41 -20.76 22.83
CA ILE A 61 -10.76 -19.45 22.27
C ILE A 61 -10.27 -18.31 23.18
N ALA A 62 -10.38 -18.45 24.51
CA ALA A 62 -9.85 -17.45 25.45
C ALA A 62 -8.34 -17.22 25.27
N ASN A 63 -7.57 -18.29 25.05
CA ASN A 63 -6.13 -18.19 24.78
C ASN A 63 -5.85 -17.55 23.40
N MET A 64 -6.63 -17.88 22.38
CA MET A 64 -6.47 -17.27 21.06
C MET A 64 -6.79 -15.77 21.08
N ARG A 65 -7.78 -15.33 21.87
CA ARG A 65 -8.10 -13.91 22.01
C ARG A 65 -6.93 -13.09 22.52
N HIS A 66 -6.23 -13.59 23.53
CA HIS A 66 -5.06 -12.88 24.06
C HIS A 66 -3.97 -12.70 23.00
N ASN A 67 -3.70 -13.74 22.20
CA ASN A 67 -2.77 -13.64 21.07
C ASN A 67 -3.28 -12.70 19.97
N LEU A 68 -4.59 -12.73 19.70
CA LEU A 68 -5.23 -11.89 18.69
C LEU A 68 -5.13 -10.40 19.05
N ASP A 69 -5.29 -10.04 20.32
CA ASP A 69 -5.17 -8.65 20.77
C ASP A 69 -3.77 -8.08 20.46
N GLU A 70 -2.70 -8.85 20.69
CA GLU A 70 -1.35 -8.41 20.34
C GLU A 70 -1.13 -8.33 18.83
N VAL A 71 -1.70 -9.28 18.06
CA VAL A 71 -1.67 -9.23 16.59
C VAL A 71 -2.37 -7.99 16.06
N ILE A 72 -3.55 -7.65 16.58
CA ILE A 72 -4.29 -6.44 16.21
C ILE A 72 -3.45 -5.19 16.51
N ARG A 73 -2.78 -5.16 17.67
CA ARG A 73 -1.91 -4.04 18.06
C ARG A 73 -0.72 -3.87 17.10
N SER A 74 -0.08 -4.97 16.72
CA SER A 74 1.05 -4.98 15.76
C SER A 74 0.62 -4.60 14.34
N MET A 75 -0.54 -5.10 13.90
CA MET A 75 -1.14 -4.75 12.62
C MET A 75 -1.48 -3.25 12.56
N GLY A 76 -2.01 -2.66 13.64
CA GLY A 76 -2.26 -1.22 13.72
C GLY A 76 -1.01 -0.39 13.44
N CYS A 77 0.10 -0.73 14.11
CA CYS A 77 1.39 -0.08 13.87
C CYS A 77 1.88 -0.24 12.42
N THR A 78 1.71 -1.44 11.85
CA THR A 78 2.08 -1.72 10.44
C THR A 78 1.28 -0.87 9.47
N VAL A 79 -0.04 -0.74 9.69
CA VAL A 79 -0.94 0.07 8.85
C VAL A 79 -0.61 1.55 8.96
N GLU A 80 -0.33 2.06 10.16
CA GLU A 80 0.10 3.45 10.36
C GLU A 80 1.40 3.76 9.60
N LEU A 81 2.38 2.86 9.68
CA LEU A 81 3.63 2.98 8.94
C LEU A 81 3.40 2.96 7.42
N GLN A 82 2.55 2.04 6.93
CA GLN A 82 2.18 1.95 5.51
C GLN A 82 1.49 3.21 5.01
N ILE A 83 0.57 3.80 5.79
CA ILE A 83 -0.11 5.04 5.44
C ILE A 83 0.90 6.20 5.37
N ASN A 84 1.81 6.30 6.34
CA ASN A 84 2.78 7.38 6.38
C ASN A 84 3.75 7.32 5.18
N HIS A 85 4.32 6.16 4.90
CA HIS A 85 5.17 5.97 3.73
C HIS A 85 4.41 6.20 2.43
N SER A 86 3.17 5.71 2.31
CA SER A 86 2.34 5.93 1.13
C SER A 86 2.07 7.41 0.89
N ARG A 87 1.79 8.19 1.94
CA ARG A 87 1.62 9.65 1.85
C ARG A 87 2.91 10.35 1.42
N GLN A 88 4.06 9.93 1.94
CA GLN A 88 5.35 10.50 1.55
C GLN A 88 5.66 10.21 0.07
N ILE A 89 5.53 8.95 -0.35
CA ILE A 89 5.74 8.53 -1.75
C ILE A 89 4.77 9.26 -2.67
N TRP A 90 3.49 9.35 -2.29
CA TRP A 90 2.50 10.12 -3.04
C TRP A 90 2.91 11.58 -3.18
N ARG A 91 3.31 12.25 -2.10
CA ARG A 91 3.73 13.66 -2.14
C ARG A 91 4.92 13.88 -3.07
N VAL A 92 5.94 13.02 -3.00
CA VAL A 92 7.16 13.13 -3.83
C VAL A 92 6.86 12.83 -5.29
N SER A 93 6.11 11.77 -5.59
CA SER A 93 5.74 11.39 -6.97
C SER A 93 4.83 12.42 -7.65
N THR A 94 3.91 13.04 -6.91
CA THR A 94 2.97 14.03 -7.46
C THR A 94 3.48 15.47 -7.41
N ALA A 95 4.57 15.75 -6.67
CA ALA A 95 5.19 17.08 -6.63
C ALA A 95 5.54 17.65 -8.02
N PRO A 96 6.24 16.94 -8.93
CA PRO A 96 6.59 17.47 -10.24
C PRO A 96 5.35 17.73 -11.10
N LEU A 97 4.36 16.82 -11.08
CA LEU A 97 3.11 17.00 -11.81
C LEU A 97 2.35 18.24 -11.32
N ARG A 98 2.27 18.47 -10.01
CA ARG A 98 1.65 19.68 -9.45
C ARG A 98 2.42 20.95 -9.84
N ALA A 99 3.74 20.90 -9.90
CA ALA A 99 4.54 22.05 -10.30
C ALA A 99 4.26 22.43 -11.77
N VAL A 100 4.29 21.44 -12.67
CA VAL A 100 4.00 21.63 -14.10
C VAL A 100 2.56 22.14 -14.32
N LEU A 101 1.57 21.57 -13.62
CA LEU A 101 0.18 22.04 -13.73
C LEU A 101 0.00 23.49 -13.23
N ARG A 102 0.68 23.87 -12.13
CA ARG A 102 0.64 25.25 -11.63
C ARG A 102 1.28 26.22 -12.60
N ASP A 103 2.38 25.82 -13.23
CA ASP A 103 3.09 26.67 -14.19
C ASP A 103 2.27 26.89 -15.47
N MET A 104 1.60 25.83 -15.96
CA MET A 104 0.65 25.93 -17.07
C MET A 104 -0.56 26.83 -16.75
N VAL A 105 -1.14 26.71 -15.56
CA VAL A 105 -2.29 27.55 -15.15
C VAL A 105 -1.87 28.99 -14.85
N GLY A 106 -0.66 29.19 -14.32
CA GLY A 106 -0.12 30.51 -14.01
C GLY A 106 0.33 31.30 -15.23
N GLY A 107 0.66 30.62 -16.35
CA GLY A 107 0.99 31.22 -17.64
C GLY A 107 2.22 32.15 -17.63
N GLN A 108 3.00 32.19 -16.54
CA GLN A 108 4.10 33.14 -16.36
C GLN A 108 5.31 32.75 -17.21
N THR A 109 5.73 31.49 -17.17
CA THR A 109 6.79 30.94 -18.03
C THR A 109 6.38 30.96 -19.50
N LEU A 110 5.13 30.58 -19.81
CA LEU A 110 4.59 30.61 -21.17
C LEU A 110 4.54 32.05 -21.73
N ASN A 111 4.09 33.03 -20.95
CA ASN A 111 4.10 34.44 -21.37
C ASN A 111 5.52 34.99 -21.48
N ALA A 112 6.42 34.61 -20.58
CA ALA A 112 7.81 35.05 -20.60
C ALA A 112 8.55 34.50 -21.84
N GLU A 113 8.39 33.21 -22.16
CA GLU A 113 8.93 32.62 -23.39
C GLU A 113 8.31 33.26 -24.64
N THR A 114 6.99 33.45 -24.68
CA THR A 114 6.31 34.08 -25.82
C THR A 114 6.81 35.51 -26.05
N ARG A 115 7.01 36.28 -24.97
CA ARG A 115 7.59 37.63 -25.05
C ARG A 115 9.05 37.61 -25.51
N ASN A 116 9.85 36.69 -24.99
CA ASN A 116 11.27 36.58 -25.35
C ASN A 116 11.45 36.21 -26.83
N VAL A 117 10.65 35.27 -27.34
CA VAL A 117 10.60 34.93 -28.77
C VAL A 117 10.16 36.14 -29.60
N SER A 118 9.11 36.86 -29.18
CA SER A 118 8.65 38.05 -29.91
C SER A 118 9.72 39.15 -30.01
N GLN A 119 10.51 39.35 -28.97
CA GLN A 119 11.59 40.35 -28.94
C GLN A 119 12.78 39.94 -29.81
N ALA A 120 13.14 38.66 -29.80
CA ALA A 120 14.17 38.13 -30.68
C ALA A 120 13.78 38.27 -32.16
N PHE A 121 12.52 38.01 -32.51
CA PHE A 121 12.01 38.22 -33.87
C PHE A 121 11.96 39.71 -34.26
N ALA A 122 11.66 40.62 -33.32
CA ALA A 122 11.70 42.06 -33.59
C ALA A 122 13.12 42.55 -33.93
N GLY A 123 14.14 42.11 -33.18
CA GLY A 123 15.54 42.46 -33.47
C GLY A 123 16.08 41.83 -34.75
N LEU A 124 15.57 40.67 -35.17
CA LEU A 124 15.87 40.07 -36.47
C LEU A 124 15.20 40.85 -37.62
N ASN A 125 13.96 41.28 -37.43
CA ASN A 125 13.24 42.09 -38.43
C ASN A 125 13.92 43.45 -38.66
N GLU A 126 14.45 44.07 -37.60
CA GLU A 126 15.20 45.33 -37.68
C GLU A 126 16.52 45.18 -38.48
N GLN A 127 17.19 44.03 -38.36
CA GLN A 127 18.39 43.73 -39.15
C GLN A 127 18.09 43.45 -40.62
N VAL A 128 16.94 42.85 -40.93
CA VAL A 128 16.52 42.60 -42.33
C VAL A 128 15.98 43.86 -43.00
N ALA A 129 15.43 44.80 -42.23
CA ALA A 129 14.95 46.09 -42.71
C ALA A 129 16.08 47.14 -42.90
N SER A 130 17.31 46.84 -42.49
CA SER A 130 18.46 47.73 -42.59
C SER A 130 19.14 47.64 -43.97
N GLU A 131 19.37 48.79 -44.62
CA GLU A 131 20.14 48.91 -45.87
C GLU A 131 21.67 48.91 -45.68
N ALA A 132 22.17 48.76 -44.45
CA ALA A 132 23.60 48.81 -44.16
C ALA A 132 24.34 47.52 -44.60
N GLY A 133 24.97 47.56 -45.78
CA GLY A 133 25.80 46.44 -46.27
C GLY A 133 25.92 46.32 -47.79
N TYR A 134 25.19 47.13 -48.57
CA TYR A 134 25.37 47.21 -50.02
C TYR A 134 26.63 48.03 -50.39
N GLY A 135 27.80 47.53 -50.00
CA GLY A 135 29.07 48.23 -50.25
C GLY A 135 30.28 47.33 -50.10
N VAL A 136 30.87 47.01 -51.25
CA VAL A 136 32.27 46.58 -51.47
C VAL A 136 32.54 45.08 -51.50
N ARG A 137 33.26 44.74 -52.57
CA ARG A 137 33.42 43.46 -53.24
C ARG A 137 34.89 43.01 -53.06
N ARG A 138 35.08 41.70 -52.73
CA ARG A 138 36.28 40.84 -52.98
C ARG A 138 37.56 41.04 -52.09
N PRO A 139 38.54 40.09 -52.08
CA PRO A 139 38.46 38.68 -51.63
C PRO A 139 39.70 38.15 -50.82
N ARG A 140 39.60 36.91 -50.30
CA ARG A 140 40.66 35.87 -50.17
C ARG A 140 41.63 35.83 -48.96
N ARG A 141 41.55 34.73 -48.19
CA ARG A 141 42.57 33.64 -47.97
C ARG A 141 42.26 32.91 -46.65
N ALA A 142 41.80 31.66 -46.67
CA ALA A 142 42.58 30.41 -46.73
C ALA A 142 43.44 30.14 -45.47
N GLN A 143 42.86 29.45 -44.49
CA GLN A 143 43.61 28.58 -43.57
C GLN A 143 42.74 27.39 -43.18
N GLY A 144 43.17 26.20 -43.60
CA GLY A 144 42.50 24.94 -43.35
C GLY A 144 42.84 24.40 -41.97
N HIS A 145 41.81 24.17 -41.16
CA HIS A 145 41.57 22.98 -40.34
C HIS A 145 40.05 22.98 -40.11
N ARG A 146 39.33 21.97 -40.63
CA ARG A 146 37.86 21.89 -40.47
C ARG A 146 37.57 21.54 -39.01
N ALA A 147 37.32 22.55 -38.19
CA ALA A 147 36.64 22.35 -36.92
C ALA A 147 35.29 21.65 -37.19
N PRO A 148 34.91 20.64 -36.39
CA PRO A 148 33.65 19.94 -36.57
C PRO A 148 32.50 20.95 -36.47
N SER A 149 31.47 20.74 -37.29
CA SER A 149 30.30 21.62 -37.25
C SER A 149 29.67 21.59 -35.86
N THR A 150 29.14 22.72 -35.41
CA THR A 150 28.39 22.82 -34.15
C THR A 150 27.31 21.74 -34.07
N GLN A 151 26.67 21.41 -35.19
CA GLN A 151 25.68 20.34 -35.30
C GLN A 151 26.23 18.96 -34.93
N GLN A 152 27.40 18.59 -35.46
CA GLN A 152 28.05 17.32 -35.11
C GLN A 152 28.46 17.25 -33.63
N LEU A 153 28.90 18.38 -33.07
CA LEU A 153 29.27 18.48 -31.65
C LEU A 153 28.06 18.26 -30.73
N TYR A 154 26.91 18.85 -31.08
CA TYR A 154 25.67 18.65 -30.34
C TYR A 154 25.17 17.22 -30.43
N GLU A 155 25.19 16.63 -31.63
CA GLU A 155 24.73 15.26 -31.84
C GLU A 155 25.54 14.24 -31.01
N GLN A 156 26.85 14.47 -30.89
CA GLN A 156 27.73 13.64 -30.07
C GLN A 156 27.45 13.79 -28.57
N LYS A 157 27.25 15.02 -28.07
CA LYS A 157 26.89 15.26 -26.67
C LYS A 157 25.56 14.60 -26.29
N THR A 158 24.56 14.66 -27.17
CA THR A 158 23.26 14.05 -26.94
C THR A 158 23.34 12.53 -26.91
N LYS A 159 24.07 11.91 -27.86
CA LYS A 159 24.30 10.45 -27.88
C LYS A 159 25.00 9.94 -26.61
N LEU A 160 25.94 10.71 -26.05
CA LEU A 160 26.64 10.37 -24.80
C LEU A 160 25.70 10.41 -23.59
N ARG A 161 24.83 11.43 -23.48
CA ARG A 161 23.86 11.52 -22.37
C ARG A 161 22.84 10.39 -22.40
N CYS A 162 22.31 10.04 -23.58
CA CYS A 162 21.37 8.92 -23.71
C CYS A 162 22.01 7.58 -23.32
N LYS A 163 23.29 7.35 -23.63
CA LYS A 163 23.99 6.12 -23.18
C LYS A 163 24.11 6.07 -21.66
N CYS A 164 24.50 7.17 -21.02
CA CYS A 164 24.62 7.21 -19.56
C CYS A 164 23.28 7.02 -18.85
N GLU A 165 22.19 7.60 -19.35
CA GLU A 165 20.85 7.42 -18.75
C GLU A 165 20.28 6.01 -18.99
N CYS A 166 20.52 5.41 -20.16
CA CYS A 166 20.13 4.03 -20.44
C CYS A 166 20.93 3.00 -19.62
N ASP A 167 22.25 3.19 -19.45
CA ASP A 167 23.06 2.31 -18.61
C ASP A 167 22.68 2.45 -17.13
N PHE A 168 22.40 3.67 -16.66
CA PHE A 168 21.94 3.89 -15.28
C PHE A 168 20.58 3.24 -15.03
N SER A 169 19.66 3.30 -16.01
CA SER A 169 18.35 2.65 -15.92
C SER A 169 18.45 1.13 -16.00
N ALA A 170 19.27 0.58 -16.89
CA ALA A 170 19.48 -0.86 -17.04
C ALA A 170 20.14 -1.47 -15.80
N GLN A 171 21.10 -0.77 -15.18
CA GLN A 171 21.77 -1.23 -13.97
C GLN A 171 20.90 -1.11 -12.72
N LEU A 172 19.90 -0.22 -12.72
CA LEU A 172 18.86 -0.15 -11.68
C LEU A 172 17.85 -1.29 -11.80
N VAL A 173 17.46 -1.68 -13.02
CA VAL A 173 16.49 -2.77 -13.28
C VAL A 173 17.08 -4.16 -13.01
N VAL A 174 18.39 -4.36 -13.21
CA VAL A 174 19.06 -5.65 -12.92
C VAL A 174 19.37 -5.85 -11.42
N LYS A 175 19.19 -4.80 -10.60
CA LYS A 175 19.45 -4.83 -9.14
C LYS A 175 18.19 -4.92 -8.27
N VAL A 176 17.02 -5.15 -8.87
CA VAL A 176 15.75 -5.49 -8.19
C VAL A 176 15.41 -6.93 -8.50
#